data_AF-A0A817RTY9-F1
#
_entry.id   AF-A0A817RTY9-F1
#
_cell.length_a   1.000
_cell.length_b   1.000
_cell.length_c   1.000
_cell.angle_alpha   90.00
_cell.angle_beta   90.00
_cell.angle_gamma   90.00
#
_symmetry.space_group_name_H-M   'P 1'
#
loop_
_entity.id
_entity.type
_entity.pdbx_description
1 polymer ?
#
loop_
_entity_poly.entity_id
_entity_poly.type
_entity_poly.pdbx_seq_one_letter_code
_entity_poly.pdbx_strand_id
1 'polypeptide(L)'
;MYATLSKPNIFLSVNLQDDVEFLTHIDPTRFGNVNEPNYEVIDSRSDDDYLQLVNENSALVSRMCHRRMLAFEKFISDKKHPFFIDYIVTNYFFKIEFQRGGLPHLHTLIWLDNFPSVDTIDHYQINKQIQKVTSW
;
A
#
# COMPACT_ATOMS: atom_id res chain seq x y z
N MET A 1 19.65 -23.07 10.44
CA MET A 1 20.33 -22.09 9.57
C MET A 1 19.38 -20.89 9.46
N TYR A 2 19.69 -19.77 10.12
CA TYR A 2 18.84 -18.57 10.02
C TYR A 2 19.34 -17.76 8.83
N ALA A 3 18.54 -17.68 7.76
CA ALA A 3 18.83 -16.76 6.67
C ALA A 3 18.44 -15.35 7.14
N THR A 4 19.42 -14.49 7.37
CA THR A 4 19.20 -13.07 7.63
C THR A 4 19.07 -12.33 6.31
N LEU A 5 17.91 -11.76 6.04
CA LEU A 5 17.74 -10.81 4.94
C LEU A 5 18.59 -9.56 5.19
N SER A 6 19.13 -8.97 4.12
CA SER A 6 19.83 -7.67 4.19
C SER A 6 18.85 -6.54 4.51
N LYS A 7 19.32 -5.28 4.62
CA LYS A 7 18.41 -4.14 4.75
C LYS A 7 17.57 -3.99 3.47
N PRO A 8 16.25 -3.73 3.57
CA PRO A 8 15.41 -3.49 2.40
C PRO A 8 15.82 -2.19 1.70
N ASN A 9 15.62 -2.15 0.39
CA ASN A 9 15.94 -0.98 -0.43
C ASN A 9 14.80 0.05 -0.40
N ILE A 10 13.56 -0.42 -0.27
CA ILE A 10 12.36 0.41 -0.33
C ILE A 10 11.42 0.06 0.82
N PHE A 11 10.87 1.10 1.43
CA PHE A 11 9.71 1.03 2.32
C PHE A 11 8.55 1.76 1.66
N LEU A 12 7.44 1.06 1.45
CA LEU A 12 6.20 1.60 0.92
C LEU A 12 5.13 1.52 2.01
N SER A 13 4.41 2.62 2.21
CA SER A 13 3.26 2.66 3.11
C SER A 13 2.05 3.15 2.34
N VAL A 14 0.94 2.39 2.37
CA VAL A 14 -0.30 2.77 1.67
C VAL A 14 -1.43 2.84 2.67
N ASN A 15 -2.01 4.02 2.80
CA ASN A 15 -3.23 4.25 3.58
C ASN A 15 -4.45 3.98 2.68
N LEU A 16 -5.38 3.16 3.17
CA LEU A 16 -6.62 2.83 2.48
C LEU A 16 -7.79 3.75 2.90
N GLN A 17 -7.52 4.84 3.61
CA GLN A 17 -8.53 5.78 4.15
C GLN A 17 -9.36 6.46 3.07
N ASP A 18 -8.73 6.90 1.99
CA ASP A 18 -9.37 7.67 0.92
C ASP A 18 -9.84 6.79 -0.24
N ASP A 19 -9.93 5.49 0.02
CA ASP A 19 -10.33 4.55 -0.99
C ASP A 19 -11.85 4.53 -1.13
N VAL A 20 -12.33 5.33 -2.06
CA VAL A 20 -13.76 5.47 -2.40
C VAL A 20 -14.37 4.12 -2.79
N GLU A 21 -13.63 3.29 -3.52
CA GLU A 21 -14.09 1.94 -3.89
C GLU A 21 -14.26 1.08 -2.63
N PHE A 22 -13.33 1.16 -1.68
CA PHE A 22 -13.42 0.42 -0.43
C PHE A 22 -14.66 0.82 0.38
N LEU A 23 -14.90 2.13 0.52
CA LEU A 23 -16.05 2.66 1.27
C LEU A 23 -17.39 2.27 0.62
N THR A 24 -17.51 2.43 -0.69
CA THR A 24 -18.73 2.10 -1.45
C THR A 24 -19.04 0.60 -1.47
N HIS A 25 -18.05 -0.27 -1.30
CA HIS A 25 -18.28 -1.72 -1.15
C HIS A 25 -18.71 -2.13 0.26
N ILE A 26 -18.31 -1.39 1.30
CA ILE A 26 -18.67 -1.71 2.68
C ILE A 26 -20.09 -1.26 2.98
N ASP A 27 -20.43 -0.02 2.59
CA ASP A 27 -21.76 0.53 2.78
C ASP A 27 -22.20 1.35 1.56
N PRO A 28 -22.71 0.68 0.50
CA PRO A 28 -23.16 1.36 -0.70
C PRO A 28 -24.39 2.25 -0.44
N THR A 29 -25.13 2.01 0.64
CA THR A 29 -26.31 2.83 0.98
C THR A 29 -25.92 4.19 1.53
N ARG A 30 -24.83 4.25 2.28
CA ARG A 30 -24.27 5.48 2.85
C ARG A 30 -23.36 6.21 1.86
N PHE A 31 -22.47 5.47 1.18
CA PHE A 31 -21.39 6.06 0.38
C PHE A 31 -21.69 6.12 -1.13
N GLY A 32 -22.85 5.63 -1.58
CA GLY A 32 -23.16 5.51 -3.00
C GLY A 32 -22.49 4.28 -3.62
N ASN A 33 -22.37 4.26 -4.94
CA ASN A 33 -21.71 3.16 -5.65
C ASN A 33 -20.38 3.62 -6.27
N VAL A 34 -19.55 2.67 -6.71
CA VAL A 34 -18.22 2.96 -7.27
C VAL A 34 -18.26 3.95 -8.45
N ASN A 35 -19.33 3.94 -9.25
CA ASN A 35 -19.48 4.83 -10.41
C ASN A 35 -20.09 6.20 -10.03
N GLU A 36 -20.86 6.24 -8.95
CA GLU A 36 -21.52 7.45 -8.43
C GLU A 36 -21.33 7.54 -6.91
N PRO A 37 -20.12 7.89 -6.43
CA PRO A 37 -19.83 7.98 -5.01
C PRO A 37 -20.44 9.25 -4.41
N ASN A 38 -20.87 9.16 -3.16
CA ASN A 38 -21.32 10.31 -2.39
C ASN A 38 -20.12 11.00 -1.71
N TYR A 39 -19.40 11.82 -2.46
CA TYR A 39 -18.21 12.54 -1.96
C TYR A 39 -18.51 13.45 -0.77
N GLU A 40 -19.70 14.05 -0.69
CA GLU A 40 -20.06 14.89 0.47
C GLU A 40 -20.06 14.07 1.78
N VAL A 41 -20.64 12.87 1.75
CA VAL A 41 -20.68 11.97 2.92
C VAL A 41 -19.32 11.35 3.19
N ILE A 42 -18.56 11.03 2.14
CA ILE A 42 -17.19 10.53 2.28
C ILE A 42 -16.36 11.63 2.95
N ASP A 43 -16.26 12.83 2.40
CA ASP A 43 -15.34 13.87 2.87
C ASP A 43 -15.71 14.45 4.25
N SER A 44 -16.99 14.38 4.65
CA SER A 44 -17.46 14.86 5.96
C SER A 44 -17.42 13.80 7.08
N ARG A 45 -16.98 12.57 6.80
CA ARG A 45 -16.93 11.47 7.79
C ARG A 45 -15.94 11.75 8.93
N SER A 46 -16.25 11.26 10.13
CA SER A 46 -15.31 11.27 11.26
C SER A 46 -14.45 9.99 11.33
N ASP A 47 -13.34 10.04 12.05
CA ASP A 47 -12.51 8.86 12.31
C ASP A 47 -13.27 7.79 13.13
N ASP A 48 -14.16 8.23 14.04
CA ASP A 48 -14.98 7.32 14.85
C ASP A 48 -16.03 6.58 14.01
N ASP A 49 -16.66 7.28 13.05
CA ASP A 49 -17.55 6.67 12.07
C ASP A 49 -16.84 5.55 11.30
N TYR A 50 -15.59 5.81 10.90
CA TYR A 50 -14.79 4.85 10.14
C TYR A 50 -14.42 3.63 10.99
N LEU A 51 -13.99 3.86 12.23
CA LEU A 51 -13.67 2.79 13.15
C LEU A 51 -14.87 1.88 13.40
N GLN A 52 -16.05 2.46 13.61
CA GLN A 52 -17.29 1.70 13.75
C GLN A 52 -17.56 0.87 12.49
N LEU A 53 -17.49 1.48 11.31
CA LEU A 53 -17.72 0.82 10.03
C LEU A 53 -16.78 -0.39 9.83
N VAL A 54 -15.49 -0.23 10.13
CA VAL A 54 -14.51 -1.33 10.00
C VAL A 54 -14.75 -2.43 11.03
N ASN A 55 -15.09 -2.08 12.27
CA ASN A 55 -15.35 -3.08 13.30
C ASN A 55 -16.58 -3.93 12.96
N GLU A 56 -17.66 -3.29 12.49
CA GLU A 56 -18.89 -3.95 12.06
C GLU A 56 -18.67 -4.85 10.82
N ASN A 57 -17.73 -4.48 9.95
CA ASN A 57 -17.45 -5.16 8.68
C ASN A 57 -16.07 -5.85 8.63
N SER A 58 -15.51 -6.18 9.78
CA SER A 58 -14.10 -6.62 9.92
C SER A 58 -13.70 -7.78 9.00
N ALA A 59 -14.60 -8.74 8.77
CA ALA A 59 -14.37 -9.86 7.86
C ALA A 59 -14.29 -9.42 6.38
N LEU A 60 -15.18 -8.53 5.96
CA LEU A 60 -15.20 -7.97 4.59
C LEU A 60 -13.95 -7.13 4.36
N VAL A 61 -13.64 -6.22 5.30
CA VAL A 61 -12.44 -5.39 5.29
C VAL A 61 -11.18 -6.23 5.14
N SER A 62 -11.04 -7.28 5.96
CA SER A 62 -9.89 -8.19 5.90
C SER A 62 -9.76 -8.88 4.55
N ARG A 63 -10.87 -9.32 3.96
CA ARG A 63 -10.89 -9.96 2.63
C ARG A 63 -10.51 -8.99 1.52
N MET A 64 -11.02 -7.76 1.54
CA MET A 64 -10.71 -6.74 0.56
C MET A 64 -9.24 -6.34 0.61
N CYS A 65 -8.70 -6.14 1.81
CA CYS A 65 -7.27 -5.89 2.00
C CYS A 65 -6.43 -7.05 1.48
N HIS A 66 -6.78 -8.29 1.83
CA HIS A 66 -6.06 -9.47 1.35
C HIS A 66 -6.08 -9.60 -0.18
N ARG A 67 -7.22 -9.35 -0.83
CA ARG A 67 -7.33 -9.38 -2.30
C ARG A 67 -6.43 -8.35 -2.97
N ARG A 68 -6.42 -7.12 -2.47
CA ARG A 68 -5.52 -6.07 -2.95
C ARG A 68 -4.06 -6.45 -2.72
N MET A 69 -3.78 -7.19 -1.66
CA MET A 69 -2.44 -7.67 -1.40
C MET A 69 -1.97 -8.72 -2.37
N LEU A 70 -2.81 -9.70 -2.70
CA LEU A 70 -2.49 -10.66 -3.74
C LEU A 70 -2.28 -9.97 -5.10
N ALA A 71 -3.05 -8.92 -5.41
CA ALA A 71 -2.87 -8.14 -6.63
C ALA A 71 -1.54 -7.38 -6.62
N PHE A 72 -1.20 -6.74 -5.50
CA PHE A 72 0.07 -6.04 -5.33
C PHE A 72 1.28 -6.99 -5.36
N GLU A 73 1.19 -8.13 -4.69
CA GLU A 73 2.20 -9.19 -4.72
C GLU A 73 2.46 -9.67 -6.15
N LYS A 74 1.38 -9.93 -6.90
CA LYS A 74 1.48 -10.30 -8.32
C LYS A 74 2.12 -9.18 -9.14
N PHE A 75 1.77 -7.93 -8.86
CA PHE A 75 2.34 -6.77 -9.54
C PHE A 75 3.84 -6.64 -9.31
N ILE A 76 4.31 -6.71 -8.06
CA ILE A 76 5.75 -6.57 -7.74
C ILE A 76 6.57 -7.81 -8.12
N SER A 77 5.93 -8.97 -8.23
CA SER A 77 6.59 -10.21 -8.67
C SER A 77 6.72 -10.31 -10.19
N ASP A 78 6.02 -9.45 -10.94
CA ASP A 78 6.15 -9.40 -12.40
C ASP A 78 7.45 -8.70 -12.79
N LYS A 79 8.34 -9.43 -13.47
CA LYS A 79 9.62 -8.93 -13.98
C LYS A 79 9.48 -7.80 -15.00
N LYS A 80 8.28 -7.59 -15.56
CA LYS A 80 7.99 -6.54 -16.54
C LYS A 80 7.21 -5.38 -15.94
N HIS A 81 7.03 -5.32 -14.63
CA HIS A 81 6.21 -4.26 -14.05
C HIS A 81 6.92 -2.89 -14.20
N PRO A 82 6.15 -1.81 -14.42
CA PRO A 82 6.70 -0.51 -14.82
C PRO A 82 7.35 0.28 -13.68
N PHE A 83 7.31 -0.22 -12.43
CA PHE A 83 7.71 0.58 -11.27
C PHE A 83 9.16 0.31 -10.83
N PHE A 84 9.73 -0.86 -11.16
CA PHE A 84 11.16 -1.16 -10.98
C PHE A 84 11.82 -1.48 -12.34
N ILE A 85 11.66 -0.59 -13.33
CA ILE A 85 12.09 -0.80 -14.73
C ILE A 85 13.52 -1.36 -14.86
N ASP A 86 14.44 -0.88 -14.03
CA ASP A 86 15.86 -1.25 -14.06
C ASP A 86 16.25 -2.26 -12.97
N TYR A 87 15.31 -2.70 -12.11
CA TYR A 87 15.61 -3.48 -10.92
C TYR A 87 14.69 -4.70 -10.75
N ILE A 88 15.24 -5.81 -10.27
CA ILE A 88 14.48 -7.04 -10.06
C ILE A 88 14.13 -7.15 -8.57
N VAL A 89 12.83 -7.32 -8.25
CA VAL A 89 12.41 -7.66 -6.87
C VAL A 89 12.88 -9.06 -6.55
N THR A 90 13.75 -9.19 -5.54
CA THR A 90 14.30 -10.48 -5.08
C THR A 90 13.58 -11.00 -3.86
N ASN A 91 13.10 -10.08 -3.01
CA ASN A 91 12.38 -10.42 -1.81
C ASN A 91 11.44 -9.27 -1.43
N TYR A 92 10.37 -9.58 -0.71
CA TYR A 92 9.49 -8.57 -0.14
C TYR A 92 8.88 -9.09 1.16
N PHE A 93 8.40 -8.17 1.97
CA PHE A 93 7.63 -8.46 3.18
C PHE A 93 6.51 -7.43 3.26
N PHE A 94 5.31 -7.86 3.63
CA PHE A 94 4.21 -6.96 3.89
C PHE A 94 3.58 -7.25 5.25
N LYS A 95 3.05 -6.20 5.87
CA LYS A 95 2.27 -6.27 7.11
C LYS A 95 1.10 -5.31 6.99
N ILE A 96 -0.07 -5.76 7.43
CA ILE A 96 -1.25 -4.92 7.57
C ILE A 96 -1.39 -4.57 9.04
N GLU A 97 -1.50 -3.28 9.33
CA GLU A 97 -1.74 -2.77 10.67
C GLU A 97 -3.03 -1.96 10.70
N PHE A 98 -3.88 -2.22 11.68
CA PHE A 98 -5.05 -1.38 11.93
C PHE A 98 -4.63 -0.28 12.90
N GLN A 99 -4.54 0.95 12.40
CA GLN A 99 -4.21 2.10 13.25
C GLN A 99 -5.41 2.50 14.11
N ARG A 100 -5.19 3.40 15.09
CA ARG A 100 -6.20 3.81 16.08
C ARG A 100 -7.49 4.38 15.45
N GLY A 101 -7.45 4.84 14.20
CA GLY A 101 -8.62 5.24 13.39
C GLY A 101 -9.30 4.10 12.63
N GLY A 102 -9.02 2.83 12.96
CA GLY A 102 -9.66 1.65 12.35
C GLY A 102 -9.16 1.30 10.94
N LEU A 103 -8.18 2.05 10.43
CA LEU A 103 -7.76 1.99 9.05
C LEU A 103 -6.72 0.91 8.79
N PRO A 104 -6.95 0.01 7.81
CA PRO A 104 -5.92 -0.91 7.36
C PRO A 104 -4.81 -0.11 6.66
N HIS A 105 -3.64 -0.11 7.28
CA HIS A 105 -2.43 0.48 6.76
C HIS A 105 -1.51 -0.64 6.29
N LEU A 106 -1.14 -0.58 5.02
CA LEU A 106 -0.18 -1.52 4.46
C LEU A 106 1.23 -0.98 4.63
N HIS A 107 2.09 -1.77 5.26
CA HIS A 107 3.53 -1.58 5.29
C HIS A 107 4.21 -2.65 4.45
N THR A 108 5.01 -2.23 3.47
CA THR A 108 5.76 -3.13 2.59
C THR A 108 7.25 -2.79 2.61
N LEU A 109 8.07 -3.81 2.76
CA LEU A 109 9.52 -3.77 2.58
C LEU A 109 9.87 -4.53 1.30
N ILE A 110 10.74 -3.97 0.47
CA ILE A 110 11.12 -4.55 -0.83
C ILE A 110 12.64 -4.57 -0.95
N TRP A 111 13.16 -5.71 -1.42
CA TRP A 111 14.55 -5.93 -1.78
C TRP A 111 14.68 -6.01 -3.29
N LEU A 112 15.59 -5.22 -3.83
CA LEU A 112 15.86 -5.08 -5.25
C LEU A 112 17.29 -5.57 -5.53
N ASP A 113 17.44 -6.41 -6.56
CA ASP A 113 18.77 -6.79 -7.06
C ASP A 113 19.45 -5.59 -7.71
N ASN A 114 20.77 -5.48 -7.53
CA ASN A 114 21.62 -4.40 -8.05
C ASN A 114 21.17 -2.97 -7.69
N PHE A 115 20.31 -2.81 -6.67
CA PHE A 115 19.98 -1.48 -6.17
C PHE A 115 21.19 -0.89 -5.46
N PRO A 116 21.61 0.32 -5.81
CA PRO A 116 22.91 0.80 -5.39
C PRO A 116 22.87 1.15 -3.89
N SER A 117 23.92 0.76 -3.15
CA SER A 117 23.91 0.92 -1.70
C SER A 117 23.98 2.40 -1.34
N VAL A 118 23.14 2.83 -0.39
CA VAL A 118 23.11 4.20 0.14
C VAL A 118 24.48 4.62 0.67
N ASP A 119 25.28 3.66 1.15
CA ASP A 119 26.60 3.89 1.72
C ASP A 119 27.69 4.18 0.64
N THR A 120 27.38 3.98 -0.64
CA THR A 120 28.33 4.12 -1.77
C THR A 120 28.02 5.28 -2.71
N ILE A 121 26.99 6.06 -2.43
CA ILE A 121 26.45 7.06 -3.36
C ILE A 121 26.31 8.41 -2.66
N ASP A 122 26.85 9.46 -3.26
CA ASP A 122 26.60 10.85 -2.85
C ASP A 122 25.08 11.12 -2.78
N HIS A 123 24.61 11.74 -1.69
CA HIS A 123 23.20 12.01 -1.40
C HIS A 123 22.44 12.63 -2.59
N TYR A 124 23.12 13.41 -3.43
CA TYR A 124 22.57 13.98 -4.65
C TYR A 124 22.10 12.92 -5.67
N GLN A 125 22.87 11.86 -5.87
CA GLN A 125 22.55 10.79 -6.82
C GLN A 125 21.44 9.87 -6.30
N ILE A 126 21.35 9.68 -4.98
CA ILE A 126 20.26 8.94 -4.33
C ILE A 126 18.93 9.63 -4.60
N ASN A 127 18.84 10.94 -4.37
CA ASN A 127 17.62 11.70 -4.62
C ASN A 127 17.19 11.66 -6.09
N LYS A 128 18.14 11.69 -7.03
CA LYS A 128 17.85 11.57 -8.45
C LYS A 128 17.30 10.19 -8.84
N GLN A 129 17.78 9.12 -8.20
CA GLN A 129 17.26 7.77 -8.45
C GLN A 129 15.91 7.54 -7.79
N ILE A 130 15.70 8.02 -6.55
CA ILE A 130 14.39 8.00 -5.89
C ILE A 130 13.39 8.76 -6.77
N GLN A 131 13.74 9.97 -7.22
CA GLN A 131 12.88 10.75 -8.12
C GLN A 131 12.55 9.98 -9.40
N LYS A 132 13.49 9.29 -10.05
CA LYS A 132 13.18 8.47 -11.24
C LYS A 132 12.15 7.37 -10.99
N VAL A 133 12.14 6.78 -9.80
CA VAL A 133 11.20 5.71 -9.43
C VAL A 133 9.86 6.29 -8.96
N THR A 134 9.84 7.54 -8.48
CA THR A 134 8.65 8.18 -7.88
C THR A 134 8.04 9.31 -8.71
N SER A 135 8.67 9.77 -9.79
CA SER A 135 8.19 10.87 -10.64
C SER A 135 7.22 10.34 -11.69
N TRP A 136 5.95 10.72 -11.51
CA TRP A 136 4.85 10.57 -12.46
C TRP A 136 4.72 11.82 -13.33
#